data_AF-A0A340X8V9-F1
#
_entry.id   AF-A0A340X8V9-F1
#
_cell.length_a   1.000
_cell.length_b   1.000
_cell.length_c   1.000
_cell.angle_alpha   90.00
_cell.angle_beta   90.00
_cell.angle_gamma   90.00
#
_symmetry.space_group_name_H-M   'P 1'
#
loop_
_entity.id
_entity.type
_entity.pdbx_description
1 polymer ?
#
loop_
_entity_poly.entity_id
_entity_poly.type
_entity_poly.pdbx_seq_one_letter_code
_entity_poly.pdbx_strand_id
1 'polypeptide(L)'
;MVQEAEKYKAEDEVQRDRVSAKNALESYAFNMKSAVEDEGLKGKISEADKKKVLDKCQEVISWLDANTLAEKDEFEHKRKELEQVCNPIISGLYQGAGGPGAGGFGAQAPKGGSGSGPTIEEVD
;
A
#
# COMPACT_ATOMS: atom_id res chain seq x y z
N MET A 1 -38.64 5.31 3.55
CA MET A 1 -37.78 6.42 4.02
C MET A 1 -36.59 5.95 4.87
N VAL A 2 -36.74 5.41 6.09
CA VAL A 2 -35.57 4.98 6.90
C VAL A 2 -34.84 3.77 6.30
N GLN A 3 -35.56 2.74 5.86
CA GLN A 3 -34.97 1.56 5.22
C GLN A 3 -34.26 1.87 3.89
N GLU A 4 -34.73 2.87 3.15
CA GLU A 4 -34.07 3.32 1.92
C GLU A 4 -32.78 4.06 2.24
N ALA A 5 -32.78 4.93 3.26
CA ALA A 5 -31.57 5.62 3.71
C ALA A 5 -30.49 4.65 4.22
N GLU A 6 -30.88 3.60 4.94
CA GLU A 6 -29.95 2.54 5.38
C GLU A 6 -29.39 1.74 4.21
N LYS A 7 -30.22 1.41 3.22
CA LYS A 7 -29.78 0.73 2.00
C LYS A 7 -28.76 1.56 1.21
N TYR A 8 -29.05 2.84 0.96
CA TYR A 8 -28.12 3.71 0.25
C TYR A 8 -26.80 3.87 1.00
N LYS A 9 -26.84 3.98 2.33
CA LYS A 9 -25.63 4.04 3.16
C LYS A 9 -24.77 2.79 3.00
N ALA A 10 -25.38 1.60 3.05
CA ALA A 10 -24.66 0.34 2.89
C ALA A 10 -24.05 0.19 1.48
N GLU A 11 -24.80 0.57 0.44
CA GLU A 11 -24.31 0.58 -0.94
C GLU A 11 -23.13 1.55 -1.13
N ASP A 12 -23.20 2.75 -0.56
CA ASP A 12 -22.12 3.74 -0.58
C ASP A 12 -20.86 3.25 0.14
N GLU A 13 -21.02 2.56 1.28
CA GLU A 13 -19.90 1.97 2.03
C GLU A 13 -19.22 0.86 1.21
N VAL A 14 -19.98 -0.03 0.58
CA VAL A 14 -19.43 -1.09 -0.28
C VAL A 14 -18.66 -0.50 -1.46
N GLN A 15 -19.21 0.52 -2.12
CA GLN A 15 -18.53 1.18 -3.24
C GLN A 15 -17.24 1.88 -2.79
N ARG A 16 -17.27 2.57 -1.65
CA ARG A 16 -16.10 3.23 -1.07
C ARG A 16 -15.00 2.23 -0.75
N ASP A 17 -15.34 1.13 -0.11
CA ASP A 17 -14.40 0.09 0.27
C ASP A 17 -13.76 -0.58 -0.96
N ARG A 18 -14.55 -0.85 -2.00
CA ARG A 18 -14.07 -1.38 -3.27
C ARG A 18 -13.06 -0.45 -3.93
N VAL A 19 -13.39 0.85 -4.01
CA VAL A 19 -12.47 1.88 -4.55
C VAL A 19 -11.20 1.99 -3.71
N SER A 20 -11.33 1.93 -2.38
CA SER A 20 -10.16 1.95 -1.48
C SER A 20 -9.24 0.75 -1.70
N ALA A 21 -9.80 -0.46 -1.83
CA ALA A 21 -9.04 -1.67 -2.10
C ALA A 21 -8.31 -1.62 -3.45
N LYS A 22 -9.00 -1.12 -4.50
CA LYS A 22 -8.39 -0.89 -5.81
C LYS A 22 -7.21 0.08 -5.74
N ASN A 23 -7.42 1.25 -5.13
CA ASN A 23 -6.39 2.29 -5.00
C ASN A 23 -5.19 1.80 -4.18
N ALA A 24 -5.44 0.97 -3.15
CA ALA A 24 -4.39 0.37 -2.34
C ALA A 24 -3.53 -0.62 -3.15
N LEU A 25 -4.16 -1.46 -3.98
CA LEU A 25 -3.45 -2.37 -4.88
C LEU A 25 -2.61 -1.61 -5.92
N GLU A 26 -3.23 -0.64 -6.58
CA GLU A 26 -2.57 0.20 -7.59
C GLU A 26 -1.36 0.94 -6.99
N SER A 27 -1.56 1.61 -5.86
CA SER A 27 -0.49 2.32 -5.15
C SER A 27 0.64 1.38 -4.75
N TYR A 28 0.33 0.19 -4.25
CA TYR A 28 1.35 -0.79 -3.86
C TYR A 28 2.17 -1.26 -5.08
N ALA A 29 1.53 -1.58 -6.20
CA ALA A 29 2.20 -2.01 -7.42
C ALA A 29 3.15 -0.92 -7.98
N PHE A 30 2.69 0.34 -8.03
CA PHE A 30 3.53 1.46 -8.49
C PHE A 30 4.68 1.79 -7.55
N ASN A 31 4.43 1.80 -6.23
CA ASN A 31 5.47 2.04 -5.23
C ASN A 31 6.54 0.96 -5.30
N MET A 32 6.13 -0.30 -5.46
CA MET A 32 7.05 -1.42 -5.55
C MET A 32 7.90 -1.38 -6.82
N LYS A 33 7.27 -1.10 -7.96
CA LYS A 33 7.95 -0.93 -9.24
C LYS A 33 9.02 0.16 -9.13
N SER A 34 8.63 1.32 -8.61
CA SER A 34 9.54 2.45 -8.39
C SER A 34 10.69 2.08 -7.44
N ALA A 35 10.41 1.36 -6.36
CA ALA A 35 11.43 0.95 -5.40
C ALA A 35 12.48 0.03 -6.03
N VAL A 36 12.10 -0.99 -6.80
CA VAL A 36 13.09 -1.89 -7.43
C VAL A 36 13.81 -1.25 -8.64
N GLU A 37 13.26 -0.18 -9.19
CA GLU A 37 13.90 0.64 -10.22
C GLU A 37 14.87 1.68 -9.64
N ASP A 38 14.74 2.00 -8.35
CA ASP A 38 15.57 2.96 -7.64
C ASP A 38 17.07 2.65 -7.74
N GLU A 39 17.86 3.67 -8.06
CA GLU A 39 19.30 3.53 -8.24
C GLU A 39 20.03 3.19 -6.93
N GLY A 40 19.50 3.62 -5.78
CA GLY A 40 20.04 3.29 -4.45
C GLY A 40 19.83 1.83 -4.04
N LEU A 41 18.96 1.11 -4.76
CA LEU A 41 18.74 -0.33 -4.62
C LEU A 41 19.43 -1.15 -5.72
N LYS A 42 20.01 -0.51 -6.76
CA LYS A 42 20.85 -1.20 -7.76
C LYS A 42 22.04 -1.87 -7.05
N GLY A 43 22.21 -3.17 -7.29
CA GLY A 43 23.27 -3.99 -6.69
C GLY A 43 22.95 -4.55 -5.29
N LYS A 44 21.86 -4.13 -4.64
CA LYS A 44 21.37 -4.72 -3.39
C LYS A 44 20.30 -5.80 -3.63
N ILE A 45 19.60 -5.69 -4.76
CA ILE A 45 18.66 -6.70 -5.25
C ILE A 45 19.31 -7.47 -6.40
N SER A 46 19.07 -8.78 -6.47
CA SER A 46 19.50 -9.57 -7.63
C SER A 46 18.72 -9.16 -8.88
N GLU A 47 19.31 -9.27 -10.07
CA GLU A 47 18.58 -8.98 -11.32
C GLU A 47 17.37 -9.90 -11.51
N ALA A 48 17.47 -11.14 -11.04
CA ALA A 48 16.38 -12.11 -11.08
C ALA A 48 15.19 -11.67 -10.20
N ASP A 49 15.45 -11.25 -8.96
CA ASP A 49 14.42 -10.77 -8.04
C ASP A 49 13.82 -9.45 -8.51
N LYS A 50 14.65 -8.53 -9.01
CA LYS A 50 14.19 -7.29 -9.63
C LYS A 50 13.22 -7.57 -10.77
N LYS A 51 13.61 -8.43 -11.70
CA LYS A 51 12.76 -8.80 -12.84
C LYS A 51 11.46 -9.46 -12.36
N LYS A 52 11.53 -10.37 -11.39
CA LYS A 52 10.35 -11.05 -10.82
C LYS A 52 9.33 -10.05 -10.24
N VAL A 53 9.80 -9.04 -9.51
CA VAL A 53 8.93 -7.99 -8.96
C VAL A 53 8.34 -7.13 -10.07
N LEU A 54 9.16 -6.69 -11.02
CA LEU A 54 8.70 -5.88 -12.16
C LEU A 54 7.63 -6.60 -12.98
N ASP A 55 7.88 -7.86 -13.33
CA ASP A 55 6.94 -8.69 -14.09
C ASP A 55 5.62 -8.86 -13.31
N LYS A 56 5.67 -9.13 -12.00
CA LYS A 56 4.46 -9.28 -11.19
C LYS A 56 3.71 -7.96 -10.99
N CYS A 57 4.40 -6.84 -10.78
CA CYS A 57 3.78 -5.52 -10.72
C CYS A 57 3.09 -5.19 -12.06
N GLN A 58 3.73 -5.48 -13.19
CA GLN A 58 3.14 -5.23 -14.50
C GLN A 58 1.92 -6.10 -14.77
N GLU A 59 1.96 -7.38 -14.38
CA GLU A 59 0.80 -8.29 -14.43
C GLU A 59 -0.38 -7.74 -13.62
N VAL A 60 -0.12 -7.26 -12.40
CA VAL A 60 -1.15 -6.69 -11.51
C VAL A 60 -1.73 -5.40 -12.08
N ILE A 61 -0.91 -4.51 -12.63
CA ILE A 61 -1.37 -3.27 -13.27
C ILE A 61 -2.26 -3.60 -14.48
N SER A 62 -1.82 -4.52 -15.35
CA SER A 62 -2.63 -4.95 -16.49
C SER A 62 -3.93 -5.65 -16.06
N TRP A 63 -3.91 -6.39 -14.95
CA TRP A 63 -5.12 -6.97 -14.38
C TRP A 63 -6.06 -5.87 -13.84
N LEU A 64 -5.54 -4.85 -13.14
CA LEU A 64 -6.32 -3.70 -12.66
C LEU A 64 -7.01 -2.94 -13.80
N ASP A 65 -6.29 -2.71 -14.91
CA ASP A 65 -6.81 -2.04 -16.11
C ASP A 65 -7.96 -2.84 -16.76
N ALA A 66 -7.85 -4.16 -16.77
CA ALA A 66 -8.87 -5.05 -17.32
C ALA A 66 -10.04 -5.31 -16.36
N ASN A 67 -9.84 -5.15 -15.05
CA ASN A 67 -10.78 -5.54 -14.00
C ASN A 67 -11.17 -4.34 -13.12
N THR A 68 -11.44 -3.19 -13.73
CA THR A 68 -11.74 -1.94 -13.01
C THR A 68 -13.00 -1.99 -12.13
N LEU A 69 -13.88 -2.97 -12.36
CA LEU A 69 -15.13 -3.19 -11.63
C LEU A 69 -15.11 -4.43 -10.71
N ALA A 70 -13.95 -5.07 -10.53
CA ALA A 70 -13.80 -6.21 -9.64
C ALA A 70 -14.25 -5.91 -8.20
N GLU A 71 -14.59 -6.95 -7.46
CA GLU A 71 -15.03 -6.83 -6.07
C GLU A 71 -13.86 -6.54 -5.13
N LYS A 72 -14.19 -6.01 -3.94
CA LYS A 72 -13.20 -5.71 -2.88
C LYS A 72 -12.27 -6.90 -2.62
N ASP A 73 -12.84 -8.10 -2.47
CA ASP A 73 -12.11 -9.31 -2.13
C ASP A 73 -11.13 -9.72 -3.24
N GLU A 74 -11.46 -9.45 -4.51
CA GLU A 74 -10.58 -9.73 -5.64
C GLU A 74 -9.37 -8.78 -5.65
N PHE A 75 -9.60 -7.48 -5.38
CA PHE A 75 -8.51 -6.52 -5.22
C PHE A 75 -7.60 -6.89 -4.04
N GLU A 76 -8.18 -7.28 -2.90
CA GLU A 76 -7.40 -7.71 -1.73
C GLU A 76 -6.62 -9.01 -2.00
N HIS A 77 -7.22 -9.98 -2.70
CA HIS A 77 -6.55 -11.21 -3.08
C HIS A 77 -5.36 -10.92 -4.00
N LYS A 78 -5.56 -10.11 -5.04
CA LYS A 78 -4.50 -9.71 -5.97
C LYS A 78 -3.38 -8.94 -5.27
N ARG A 79 -3.71 -8.12 -4.26
CA ARG A 79 -2.72 -7.45 -3.39
C ARG A 79 -1.88 -8.45 -2.60
N LYS A 80 -2.51 -9.45 -1.98
CA LYS A 80 -1.79 -10.49 -1.24
C LYS A 80 -0.85 -11.31 -2.14
N GLU A 81 -1.26 -11.62 -3.37
CA GLU A 81 -0.39 -12.29 -4.34
C GLU A 81 0.86 -11.45 -4.66
N LEU A 82 0.71 -10.13 -4.80
CA LEU A 82 1.82 -9.23 -5.03
C LEU A 82 2.73 -9.13 -3.80
N GLU A 83 2.14 -8.94 -2.60
CA GLU A 83 2.87 -8.92 -1.32
C GLU A 83 3.69 -10.19 -1.09
N GLN A 84 3.17 -11.37 -1.42
CA GLN A 84 3.90 -12.64 -1.28
C GLN A 84 5.18 -12.70 -2.12
N VAL A 85 5.21 -12.02 -3.27
CA VAL A 85 6.40 -11.92 -4.10
C VAL A 85 7.35 -10.84 -3.58
N CYS A 86 6.81 -9.71 -3.15
CA CYS A 86 7.60 -8.52 -2.80
C CYS A 86 8.18 -8.56 -1.38
N ASN A 87 7.44 -9.07 -0.40
CA ASN A 87 7.87 -9.13 1.00
C ASN A 87 9.22 -9.81 1.22
N PRO A 88 9.51 -11.03 0.68
CA PRO A 88 10.80 -11.67 0.90
C PRO A 88 11.98 -10.87 0.32
N ILE A 89 11.75 -10.15 -0.77
CA ILE A 89 12.77 -9.35 -1.45
C ILE A 89 13.06 -8.09 -0.66
N ILE A 90 12.01 -7.40 -0.19
CA ILE A 90 12.14 -6.22 0.65
C ILE A 90 12.81 -6.56 2.00
N SER A 91 12.39 -7.64 2.67
CA SER A 91 13.03 -8.05 3.93
C SER A 91 14.52 -8.33 3.76
N GLY A 92 14.92 -8.96 2.65
CA GLY A 92 16.32 -9.15 2.30
C GLY A 92 17.09 -7.84 2.11
N LEU A 93 16.47 -6.83 1.50
CA LEU A 93 17.06 -5.50 1.31
C LEU A 93 17.34 -4.78 2.63
N TYR A 94 16.42 -4.83 3.59
CA TYR A 94 16.63 -4.21 4.91
C TYR A 94 17.67 -4.94 5.75
N GLN A 95 17.73 -6.28 5.68
CA GLN A 95 18.77 -7.05 6.39
C GLN A 95 20.16 -6.84 5.79
N GLY A 96 20.27 -6.67 4.47
CA GLY A 96 21.53 -6.37 3.79
C GLY A 96 22.01 -4.91 3.97
N ALA A 97 21.09 -3.98 4.27
CA ALA A 97 21.39 -2.57 4.51
C ALA A 97 21.73 -2.24 5.99
N GLY A 98 21.99 -3.26 6.83
CA GLY A 98 22.34 -3.15 8.25
C GLY A 98 23.68 -2.49 8.56
N GLY A 99 23.97 -1.33 7.95
CA GLY A 99 24.86 -0.31 8.48
C GLY A 99 24.02 0.86 9.03
N PRO A 100 24.40 1.48 10.16
CA PRO A 100 23.60 2.52 10.80
C PRO A 100 23.55 3.77 9.92
N GLY A 101 22.50 3.93 9.11
CA GLY A 101 22.29 5.17 8.34
C GLY A 101 21.56 5.05 7.01
N ALA A 102 20.48 4.28 6.90
CA ALA A 102 19.59 4.37 5.74
C ALA A 102 18.14 4.51 6.21
N GLY A 103 17.77 5.75 6.56
CA GLY A 103 16.38 6.12 6.77
C GLY A 103 15.62 6.09 5.45
N GLY A 104 14.37 5.66 5.53
CA GLY A 104 13.37 5.91 4.50
C GLY A 104 12.99 4.68 3.69
N PHE A 105 12.32 3.72 4.33
CA PHE A 105 11.11 3.08 3.83
C PHE A 105 10.45 2.44 5.07
N GLY A 106 9.18 2.75 5.35
CA GLY A 106 8.39 2.00 6.35
C GLY A 106 8.59 2.33 7.84
N ALA A 107 8.44 3.59 8.23
CA ALA A 107 8.05 3.93 9.61
C ALA A 107 7.19 5.19 9.63
N GLN A 108 6.03 5.16 8.97
CA GLN A 108 4.93 6.01 9.43
C GLN A 108 4.19 5.24 10.52
N ALA A 109 4.86 5.11 11.67
CA ALA A 109 4.13 4.91 12.92
C ALA A 109 3.24 6.15 13.12
N PRO A 110 1.97 6.00 13.54
CA PRO A 110 1.18 7.15 13.94
C PRO A 110 1.95 7.87 15.03
N LYS A 111 2.20 9.18 14.83
CA LYS A 111 2.73 10.05 15.88
C LYS A 111 1.88 9.86 17.13
N GLY A 112 2.41 9.12 18.10
CA GLY A 112 1.87 9.07 19.45
C GLY A 112 1.82 10.49 19.99
N GLY A 113 0.64 10.89 20.45
CA GLY A 113 0.33 12.24 20.90
C GLY A 113 1.33 12.75 21.92
N SER A 114 2.07 13.78 21.55
CA SER A 114 2.58 14.76 22.50
C SER A 114 1.49 15.82 22.66
N GLY A 115 0.56 15.54 23.58
CA GLY A 115 -0.42 16.50 24.05
C GLY A 115 0.30 17.61 24.81
N SER A 116 0.44 18.77 24.16
CA SER A 116 0.61 20.06 24.83
C SER A 116 -0.13 21.06 23.95
N GLY A 117 -1.46 20.95 24.00
CA GLY A 117 -2.34 22.00 23.51
C GLY A 117 -2.41 23.13 24.56
N PRO A 118 -2.51 24.39 24.14
CA PRO A 118 -2.61 25.52 25.06
C PRO A 118 -3.89 25.44 25.88
N THR A 119 -3.78 25.73 27.17
CA THR A 119 -4.90 25.82 28.12
C THR A 119 -5.83 26.95 27.70
N ILE A 120 -7.07 26.60 27.32
CA ILE A 120 -8.19 27.53 27.32
C ILE A 120 -8.58 27.73 28.79
N GLU A 121 -8.19 28.87 29.35
CA GLU A 121 -8.82 29.38 30.57
C GLU A 121 -10.21 29.90 30.22
N GLU A 122 -11.16 29.47 31.04
CA GLU A 122 -12.58 29.74 30.93
C GLU A 122 -12.84 31.25 30.99
N VAL A 123 -13.66 31.71 30.06
CA VAL A 123 -14.35 33.00 30.17
C VAL A 123 -15.51 32.81 31.14
N ASP A 124 -15.38 33.38 32.33
CA ASP A 124 -16.45 34.07 33.05
C ASP A 124 -15.92 35.44 33.51
#